data_AF-A0A291BVS1-F1
#
_entry.id   AF-A0A291BVS1-F1
#
_cell.length_a   1.000
_cell.length_b   1.000
_cell.length_c   1.000
_cell.angle_alpha   90.00
_cell.angle_beta   90.00
_cell.angle_gamma   90.00
#
_symmetry.space_group_name_H-M   'P 1'
#
loop_
_entity.id
_entity.type
_entity.pdbx_description
1 polymer ?
#
loop_
_entity_poly.entity_id
_entity_poly.type
_entity_poly.pdbx_seq_one_letter_code
_entity_poly.pdbx_strand_id
1 'polypeptide(L)'
;MIIKGKAKNGVVTHAIKTYDELNEKEKNKLIFPAGDKKEIYADYAVHYNKHNELIRVVTNSFTSQYSAELQIKQAQPNIIDYYTAALGKGKDKKRAIDKFKETPIKYFLKENNSSIAQVARKTGISATTLYSASLKEVTKTSVTVIKAIADTVDKSPGDVLDELLIIENNYNEVM
;
A
#
# COMPACT_ATOMS: atom_id res chain seq x y z
N MET A 1 -4.57 -35.56 -21.02
CA MET A 1 -5.32 -35.74 -19.76
C MET A 1 -4.53 -36.62 -18.79
N ILE A 2 -4.35 -36.16 -17.55
CA ILE A 2 -3.68 -36.89 -16.46
C ILE A 2 -4.72 -37.24 -15.39
N ILE A 3 -4.90 -38.53 -15.10
CA ILE A 3 -5.83 -38.98 -14.05
C ILE A 3 -5.10 -38.99 -12.70
N LYS A 4 -5.60 -38.20 -11.74
CA LYS A 4 -5.06 -38.13 -10.38
C LYS A 4 -5.85 -39.02 -9.40
N GLY A 5 -7.10 -39.35 -9.70
CA GLY A 5 -7.94 -40.15 -8.82
C GLY A 5 -8.98 -40.98 -9.56
N LYS A 6 -9.18 -42.21 -9.09
CA LYS A 6 -10.25 -43.13 -9.50
C LYS A 6 -10.97 -43.68 -8.27
N ALA A 7 -12.28 -43.87 -8.39
CA ALA A 7 -13.08 -44.57 -7.40
C ALA A 7 -12.96 -46.10 -7.56
N LYS A 8 -13.38 -46.85 -6.53
CA LYS A 8 -13.33 -48.33 -6.52
C LYS A 8 -14.11 -48.98 -7.66
N ASN A 9 -15.10 -48.27 -8.22
CA ASN A 9 -15.90 -48.68 -9.37
C ASN A 9 -15.27 -48.31 -10.72
N GLY A 10 -14.03 -47.82 -10.75
CA GLY A 10 -13.29 -47.47 -11.97
C GLY A 10 -13.56 -46.06 -12.52
N VAL A 11 -14.54 -45.34 -11.96
CA VAL A 11 -14.89 -43.97 -12.39
C VAL A 11 -13.76 -42.99 -12.03
N VAL A 12 -13.39 -42.12 -12.97
CA VAL A 12 -12.40 -41.05 -12.74
C VAL A 12 -13.04 -39.99 -11.86
N THR A 13 -12.44 -39.72 -10.69
CA THR A 13 -12.93 -38.71 -9.74
C THR A 13 -12.15 -37.40 -9.82
N HIS A 14 -10.90 -37.46 -10.26
CA HIS A 14 -10.04 -36.29 -10.40
C HIS A 14 -9.12 -36.45 -11.61
N ALA A 15 -9.21 -35.51 -12.54
CA ALA A 15 -8.35 -35.43 -13.72
C ALA A 15 -7.81 -34.02 -13.90
N ILE A 16 -6.61 -33.92 -14.45
CA ILE A 16 -6.01 -32.69 -14.93
C ILE A 16 -6.04 -32.72 -16.45
N LYS A 17 -6.57 -31.66 -17.04
CA LYS A 17 -6.79 -31.51 -18.47
C LYS A 17 -6.26 -30.17 -18.97
N THR A 18 -5.86 -30.11 -20.23
CA THR A 18 -5.65 -28.83 -20.92
C THR A 18 -6.99 -28.23 -21.36
N TYR A 19 -7.01 -26.95 -21.76
CA TYR A 19 -8.26 -26.28 -22.16
C TYR A 19 -8.98 -26.99 -23.33
N ASP A 20 -8.21 -27.53 -24.27
CA ASP A 20 -8.74 -28.20 -25.46
C ASP A 20 -9.34 -29.58 -25.14
N GLU A 21 -8.90 -30.20 -24.05
CA GLU A 21 -9.42 -31.47 -23.54
C GLU A 21 -10.71 -31.29 -22.71
N LEU A 22 -11.14 -30.04 -22.45
CA LEU A 22 -12.37 -29.75 -21.72
C LEU A 22 -13.60 -29.86 -22.65
N ASN A 23 -14.58 -30.63 -22.20
CA ASN A 23 -15.89 -30.74 -22.83
C ASN A 23 -16.74 -29.48 -22.58
N GLU A 24 -17.78 -29.25 -23.38
CA GLU A 24 -18.65 -28.07 -23.24
C GLU A 24 -19.27 -27.92 -21.83
N LYS A 25 -19.68 -29.04 -21.23
CA LYS A 25 -20.19 -29.06 -19.85
C LYS A 25 -19.15 -28.63 -18.81
N GLU A 26 -17.88 -28.96 -19.04
CA GLU A 26 -16.77 -28.59 -18.18
C GLU A 26 -16.42 -27.10 -18.37
N LYS A 27 -16.40 -26.62 -19.62
CA LYS A 27 -16.17 -25.20 -19.95
C LYS A 27 -17.22 -24.29 -19.34
N ASN A 28 -18.50 -24.67 -19.38
CA ASN A 28 -19.58 -23.89 -18.78
C ASN A 28 -19.48 -23.78 -17.25
N LYS A 29 -18.80 -24.72 -16.59
CA LYS A 29 -18.63 -24.74 -15.14
C LYS A 29 -17.26 -24.19 -14.69
N LEU A 30 -16.39 -23.85 -15.64
CA LEU A 30 -15.11 -23.23 -15.37
C LEU A 30 -15.31 -21.76 -15.00
N ILE A 31 -14.82 -21.38 -13.84
CA ILE A 31 -14.87 -20.01 -13.34
C ILE A 31 -13.42 -19.52 -13.20
N PHE A 32 -13.11 -18.43 -13.88
CA PHE A 32 -11.84 -17.72 -13.70
C PHE A 32 -11.95 -16.78 -12.49
N PRO A 33 -10.90 -16.68 -11.66
CA PRO A 33 -10.82 -15.64 -10.65
C PRO A 33 -10.93 -14.24 -11.28
N ALA A 34 -11.42 -13.27 -10.51
CA ALA A 34 -11.68 -11.93 -11.02
C ALA A 34 -10.40 -11.28 -11.59
N GLY A 35 -10.44 -10.92 -12.88
CA GLY A 35 -9.33 -10.31 -13.59
C GLY A 35 -8.42 -11.29 -14.35
N ASP A 36 -8.55 -12.60 -14.11
CA ASP A 36 -7.74 -13.61 -14.78
C ASP A 36 -8.36 -14.04 -16.12
N LYS A 37 -7.49 -14.47 -17.05
CA LYS A 37 -7.87 -14.96 -18.39
C LYS A 37 -7.44 -16.42 -18.57
N LYS A 38 -8.02 -17.09 -19.56
CA LYS A 38 -7.67 -18.49 -19.90
C LYS A 38 -6.17 -18.70 -20.15
N GLU A 39 -5.51 -17.72 -20.79
CA GLU A 39 -4.11 -17.77 -21.24
C GLU A 39 -3.11 -17.85 -20.08
N ILE A 40 -3.54 -17.46 -18.88
CA ILE A 40 -2.72 -17.45 -17.67
C ILE A 40 -2.48 -18.89 -17.17
N TYR A 41 -3.37 -19.84 -17.51
CA TYR A 41 -3.35 -21.20 -16.98
C TYR A 41 -2.95 -22.22 -18.04
N ALA A 42 -2.09 -23.16 -17.65
CA ALA A 42 -1.67 -24.27 -18.49
C ALA A 42 -2.65 -25.45 -18.41
N ASP A 43 -3.20 -25.71 -17.22
CA ASP A 43 -4.06 -26.85 -16.97
C ASP A 43 -5.20 -26.56 -15.97
N TYR A 44 -6.21 -27.43 -16.03
CA TYR A 44 -7.45 -27.32 -15.27
C TYR A 44 -7.72 -28.64 -14.55
N ALA A 45 -8.08 -28.54 -13.28
CA ALA A 45 -8.49 -29.66 -12.46
C ALA A 45 -10.00 -29.88 -12.60
N VAL A 46 -10.39 -31.05 -13.10
CA VAL A 46 -11.78 -31.48 -13.21
C VAL A 46 -12.09 -32.51 -12.13
N HIS A 47 -13.16 -32.26 -11.39
CA HIS A 47 -13.64 -33.13 -10.33
C HIS A 47 -14.99 -33.74 -10.69
N TYR A 48 -15.07 -35.06 -10.55
CA TYR A 48 -16.26 -35.87 -10.78
C TYR A 48 -16.64 -36.62 -9.50
N ASN A 49 -17.92 -36.90 -9.33
CA ASN A 49 -18.40 -37.78 -8.27
C ASN A 49 -18.25 -39.26 -8.66
N LYS A 50 -18.54 -40.17 -7.72
CA LYS A 50 -18.47 -41.63 -7.96
C LYS A 50 -19.51 -42.14 -8.97
N HIS A 51 -20.49 -41.31 -9.33
CA HIS A 51 -21.55 -41.57 -10.31
C HIS A 51 -21.26 -40.93 -11.67
N ASN A 52 -20.03 -40.43 -11.89
CA ASN A 52 -19.57 -39.80 -13.13
C ASN A 52 -20.24 -38.45 -13.47
N GLU A 53 -20.75 -37.74 -12.46
CA GLU A 53 -21.31 -36.40 -12.61
C GLU A 53 -20.28 -35.32 -12.27
N LEU A 54 -20.28 -34.23 -13.04
CA LEU A 54 -19.33 -33.14 -12.90
C LEU A 54 -19.62 -32.29 -11.65
N ILE A 55 -18.68 -32.28 -10.70
CA ILE A 55 -18.79 -31.48 -9.47
C ILE A 55 -18.31 -30.05 -9.74
N ARG A 56 -17.06 -29.88 -10.16
CA ARG A 56 -16.44 -28.57 -10.39
C ARG A 56 -15.25 -28.65 -11.33
N VAL A 57 -14.92 -27.53 -11.96
CA VAL A 57 -13.71 -27.33 -12.74
C VAL A 57 -12.98 -26.13 -12.16
N VAL A 58 -11.70 -26.29 -11.85
CA VAL A 58 -10.88 -25.26 -11.20
C VAL A 58 -9.60 -25.05 -11.99
N THR A 59 -9.14 -23.80 -12.06
CA THR A 59 -7.81 -23.45 -12.56
C THR A 59 -6.72 -24.09 -11.68
N ASN A 60 -5.73 -24.75 -12.28
CA ASN A 60 -4.72 -25.50 -11.52
C ASN A 60 -3.34 -24.83 -11.59
N SER A 61 -2.60 -24.99 -12.69
CA SER A 61 -1.24 -24.49 -12.84
C SER A 61 -1.19 -23.30 -13.79
N PHE A 62 -0.36 -22.32 -13.46
CA PHE A 62 -0.03 -21.22 -14.36
C PHE A 62 0.88 -21.70 -15.50
N THR A 63 0.86 -20.96 -16.61
CA THR A 63 1.86 -21.15 -17.67
C THR A 63 3.27 -20.84 -17.17
N SER A 64 4.28 -21.46 -17.79
CA SER A 64 5.69 -21.22 -17.44
C SER A 64 6.06 -19.74 -17.60
N GLN A 65 5.50 -19.07 -18.60
CA GLN A 65 5.69 -17.64 -18.85
C GLN A 65 5.11 -16.79 -17.72
N TYR A 66 3.85 -17.02 -17.35
CA TYR A 66 3.20 -16.22 -16.30
C TYR A 66 3.80 -16.48 -14.91
N SER A 67 4.20 -17.71 -14.61
CA SER A 67 4.87 -18.02 -13.34
C SER A 67 6.24 -17.34 -13.22
N ALA A 68 7.01 -17.21 -14.31
CA ALA A 68 8.24 -16.43 -14.33
C ALA A 68 7.98 -14.93 -14.11
N GLU A 69 6.94 -14.37 -14.75
CA GLU A 69 6.53 -12.98 -14.52
C GLU A 69 6.11 -12.72 -13.08
N LEU A 70 5.36 -13.65 -12.47
CA LEU A 70 4.98 -13.56 -11.06
C LEU A 70 6.20 -13.59 -10.13
N GLN A 71 7.18 -14.45 -10.39
CA GLN A 71 8.42 -14.49 -9.61
C GLN A 71 9.20 -13.17 -9.73
N ILE A 72 9.29 -12.59 -10.92
CA ILE A 72 9.93 -11.28 -11.13
C ILE A 72 9.17 -10.18 -10.37
N LYS A 73 7.84 -10.16 -10.43
CA LYS A 73 7.01 -9.19 -9.69
C LYS A 73 7.13 -9.35 -8.18
N GLN A 74 7.23 -10.58 -7.68
CA GLN A 74 7.44 -10.86 -6.25
C GLN A 74 8.86 -10.53 -5.78
N ALA A 75 9.85 -10.68 -6.65
CA ALA A 75 11.24 -10.34 -6.35
C ALA A 75 11.51 -8.83 -6.36
N GLN A 76 10.61 -8.03 -6.95
CA GLN A 76 10.71 -6.58 -6.85
C GLN A 76 10.44 -6.15 -5.40
N PRO A 77 11.35 -5.38 -4.78
CA PRO A 77 11.16 -4.90 -3.43
C PRO A 77 9.92 -4.00 -3.39
N ASN A 78 8.90 -4.44 -2.67
CA ASN A 78 7.74 -3.61 -2.41
C ASN A 78 8.19 -2.41 -1.56
N ILE A 79 7.85 -1.19 -2.01
CA ILE A 79 8.13 0.06 -1.27
C ILE A 79 7.66 -0.08 0.20
N ILE A 80 6.54 -0.77 0.42
CA ILE A 80 6.00 -1.03 1.76
C ILE A 80 6.91 -1.95 2.58
N ASP A 81 7.51 -2.97 1.97
CA ASP A 81 8.45 -3.87 2.65
C ASP A 81 9.76 -3.16 2.99
N TYR A 82 10.26 -2.30 2.09
CA TYR A 82 11.39 -1.43 2.37
C TYR A 82 11.11 -0.50 3.56
N TYR A 83 9.96 0.17 3.58
CA TYR A 83 9.58 1.02 4.71
C TYR A 83 9.36 0.22 5.99
N THR A 84 8.84 -1.00 5.92
CA THR A 84 8.62 -1.85 7.10
C THR A 84 9.94 -2.39 7.65
N ALA A 85 10.88 -2.75 6.79
CA ALA A 85 12.23 -3.17 7.17
C ALA A 85 13.07 -2.02 7.75
N ALA A 86 12.95 -0.81 7.18
CA ALA A 86 13.71 0.35 7.62
C ALA A 86 13.15 1.03 8.87
N LEU A 87 11.82 1.02 9.07
CA LEU A 87 11.15 1.82 10.12
C LEU A 87 10.54 0.97 11.25
N GLY A 88 10.58 -0.36 11.15
CA GLY A 88 10.03 -1.28 12.15
C GLY A 88 8.49 -1.40 12.12
N LYS A 89 7.92 -2.06 13.14
CA LYS A 89 6.46 -2.28 13.28
C LYS A 89 5.88 -1.40 14.40
N GLY A 90 4.62 -0.98 14.24
CA GLY A 90 3.86 -0.30 15.32
C GLY A 90 4.22 1.17 15.52
N LYS A 91 4.57 1.56 16.75
CA LYS A 91 4.78 2.98 17.14
C LYS A 91 5.95 3.64 16.38
N ASP A 92 6.95 2.86 15.99
CA ASP A 92 8.13 3.37 15.27
C ASP A 92 7.81 3.71 13.80
N LYS A 93 6.97 2.89 13.16
CA LYS A 93 6.42 3.19 11.82
C LYS A 93 5.61 4.48 11.83
N LYS A 94 4.73 4.67 12.82
CA LYS A 94 3.93 5.90 12.93
C LYS A 94 4.81 7.13 13.14
N ARG A 95 5.80 7.05 14.05
CA ARG A 95 6.78 8.13 14.27
C ARG A 95 7.58 8.48 13.02
N ALA A 96 7.97 7.48 12.25
CA ALA A 96 8.68 7.71 11.01
C ALA A 96 7.78 8.39 9.97
N ILE A 97 6.55 7.91 9.78
CA ILE A 97 5.56 8.55 8.90
C ILE A 97 5.31 10.00 9.35
N ASP A 98 5.10 10.25 10.64
CA ASP A 98 4.88 11.59 11.20
C ASP A 98 6.09 12.52 10.97
N LYS A 99 7.31 11.97 10.97
CA LYS A 99 8.53 12.72 10.66
C LYS A 99 8.56 13.18 9.20
N PHE A 100 8.10 12.35 8.27
CA PHE A 100 8.08 12.64 6.83
C PHE A 100 6.80 13.32 6.34
N LYS A 101 5.71 13.31 7.14
CA LYS A 101 4.47 14.02 6.81
C LYS A 101 4.76 15.51 6.64
N GLU A 102 4.40 16.06 5.49
CA GLU A 102 4.39 17.50 5.24
C GLU A 102 3.24 18.09 6.07
N THR A 103 3.54 19.09 6.90
CA THR A 103 2.57 19.76 7.76
C THR A 103 2.54 21.25 7.44
N PRO A 104 1.48 22.00 7.78
CA PRO A 104 1.40 23.43 7.46
C PRO A 104 2.64 24.22 7.89
N ILE A 105 3.17 23.92 9.08
CA ILE A 105 4.41 24.55 9.58
C ILE A 105 5.64 24.17 8.76
N LYS A 106 5.79 22.90 8.35
CA LYS A 106 6.93 22.47 7.51
C LYS A 106 6.84 23.08 6.11
N TYR A 107 5.65 23.11 5.53
CA TYR A 107 5.38 23.72 4.23
C TYR A 107 5.70 25.21 4.26
N PHE A 108 5.18 25.94 5.25
CA PHE A 108 5.47 27.36 5.44
C PHE A 108 6.98 27.63 5.58
N LEU A 109 7.68 26.84 6.40
CA LEU A 109 9.12 27.01 6.56
C LEU A 109 9.88 26.76 5.25
N LYS A 110 9.46 25.76 4.47
CA LYS A 110 10.06 25.43 3.18
C LYS A 110 9.87 26.57 2.16
N GLU A 111 8.66 27.13 2.07
CA GLU A 111 8.37 28.32 1.23
C GLU A 111 9.25 29.52 1.62
N ASN A 112 9.58 29.66 2.89
CA ASN A 112 10.47 30.71 3.41
C ASN A 112 11.96 30.28 3.46
N ASN A 113 12.36 29.26 2.69
CA ASN A 113 13.75 28.74 2.62
C ASN A 113 14.36 28.37 3.98
N SER A 114 13.53 27.92 4.91
CA SER A 114 13.88 27.58 6.27
C SER A 114 13.46 26.15 6.62
N SER A 115 13.85 25.70 7.81
CA SER A 115 13.58 24.36 8.31
C SER A 115 13.45 24.37 9.82
N ILE A 116 12.77 23.36 10.37
CA ILE A 116 12.65 23.18 11.82
C ILE A 116 14.03 23.16 12.50
N ALA A 117 15.04 22.57 11.83
CA ALA A 117 16.41 22.55 12.33
C ALA A 117 17.09 23.92 12.33
N GLN A 118 16.76 24.81 11.40
CA GLN A 118 17.23 26.20 11.41
C GLN A 118 16.55 27.01 12.51
N VAL A 119 15.24 26.87 12.67
CA VAL A 119 14.49 27.51 13.75
C VAL A 119 15.06 27.11 15.11
N ALA A 120 15.27 25.81 15.34
CA ALA A 120 15.87 25.31 16.59
C ALA A 120 17.25 25.92 16.86
N ARG A 121 18.10 26.03 15.84
CA ARG A 121 19.45 26.59 15.95
C ARG A 121 19.44 28.10 16.22
N LYS A 122 18.53 28.87 15.59
CA LYS A 122 18.46 30.33 15.74
C LYS A 122 17.83 30.74 17.08
N THR A 123 16.83 30.00 17.54
CA THR A 123 15.96 30.40 18.68
C THR A 123 16.24 29.66 19.98
N GLY A 124 17.01 28.57 19.93
CA GLY A 124 17.30 27.73 21.11
C GLY A 124 16.15 26.82 21.53
N ILE A 125 15.00 26.84 20.84
CA ILE A 125 13.92 25.89 21.10
C ILE A 125 14.34 24.49 20.62
N SER A 126 14.06 23.46 21.42
CA SER A 126 14.40 22.10 21.03
C SER A 126 13.70 21.69 19.73
N ALA A 127 14.43 21.04 18.83
CA ALA A 127 13.86 20.53 17.58
C ALA A 127 12.67 19.60 17.85
N THR A 128 12.73 18.79 18.91
CA THR A 128 11.65 17.89 19.33
C THR A 128 10.36 18.65 19.66
N THR A 129 10.47 19.81 20.32
CA THR A 129 9.32 20.68 20.63
C THR A 129 8.70 21.22 19.35
N LEU A 130 9.51 21.68 18.41
CA LEU A 130 9.04 22.20 17.12
C LEU A 130 8.40 21.10 16.26
N TYR A 131 8.96 19.89 16.25
CA TYR A 131 8.35 18.74 15.57
C TYR A 131 7.00 18.39 16.20
N SER A 132 6.89 18.35 17.52
CA SER A 132 5.63 18.09 18.23
C SER A 132 4.58 19.17 17.94
N ALA A 133 4.99 20.44 17.88
CA ALA A 133 4.11 21.54 17.49
C ALA A 133 3.64 21.39 16.03
N SER A 134 4.53 21.02 15.12
CA SER A 134 4.21 20.84 13.69
C SER A 134 3.19 19.75 13.40
N LEU A 135 2.97 18.81 14.32
CA LEU A 135 2.00 17.72 14.18
C LEU A 135 0.61 18.07 14.73
N LYS A 136 0.48 19.19 15.44
CA LYS A 136 -0.78 19.69 15.99
C LYS A 136 -1.38 20.72 15.04
N GLU A 137 -2.66 21.02 15.24
CA GLU A 137 -3.31 22.15 14.58
C GLU A 137 -2.58 23.45 14.91
N VAL A 138 -2.55 24.39 13.96
CA VAL A 138 -1.89 25.70 14.11
C VAL A 138 -2.48 26.43 15.31
N THR A 139 -3.80 26.36 15.52
CA THR A 139 -4.51 26.94 16.65
C THR A 139 -4.07 26.41 18.03
N LYS A 140 -3.53 25.19 18.08
CA LYS A 140 -3.03 24.53 19.30
C LYS A 140 -1.52 24.73 19.50
N THR A 141 -0.88 25.48 18.60
CA THR A 141 0.54 25.78 18.69
C THR A 141 0.79 26.91 19.69
N SER A 142 1.79 26.74 20.56
CA SER A 142 2.13 27.75 21.55
C SER A 142 2.66 29.02 20.90
N VAL A 143 2.32 30.18 21.46
CA VAL A 143 2.80 31.50 21.01
C VAL A 143 4.33 31.57 20.94
N THR A 144 5.04 30.91 21.85
CA THR A 144 6.52 30.83 21.85
C THR A 144 7.09 30.21 20.58
N VAL A 145 6.42 29.17 20.05
CA VAL A 145 6.83 28.50 18.82
C VAL A 145 6.56 29.40 17.61
N ILE A 146 5.40 30.08 17.58
CA ILE A 146 5.08 31.04 16.51
C ILE A 146 6.09 32.18 16.48
N LYS A 147 6.43 32.75 17.64
CA LYS A 147 7.48 33.77 17.76
C LYS A 147 8.83 33.26 17.25
N ALA A 148 9.24 32.07 17.63
CA ALA A 148 10.50 31.49 17.17
C ALA A 148 10.53 31.27 15.65
N ILE A 149 9.43 30.84 15.05
CA ILE A 149 9.30 30.73 13.59
C ILE A 149 9.42 32.12 12.96
N ALA A 150 8.67 33.09 13.46
CA ALA A 150 8.67 34.47 13.00
C ALA A 150 10.06 35.11 13.05
N ASP A 151 10.76 34.96 14.17
CA ASP A 151 12.15 35.39 14.35
C ASP A 151 13.11 34.72 13.36
N THR A 152 12.76 33.54 12.83
CA THR A 152 13.60 32.82 11.87
C THR A 152 13.35 33.26 10.42
N VAL A 153 12.11 33.58 10.07
CA VAL A 153 11.72 34.02 8.72
C VAL A 153 11.65 35.54 8.58
N ASP A 154 12.04 36.28 9.62
CA ASP A 154 12.06 37.74 9.70
C ASP A 154 10.69 38.38 9.36
N LYS A 155 9.61 37.75 9.84
CA LYS A 155 8.21 38.23 9.75
C LYS A 155 7.63 38.56 11.12
N SER A 156 6.50 39.26 11.17
CA SER A 156 5.80 39.46 12.45
C SER A 156 5.09 38.16 12.89
N PRO A 157 4.96 37.89 14.20
CA PRO A 157 4.24 36.71 14.68
C PRO A 157 2.77 36.65 14.25
N GLY A 158 2.14 37.81 14.00
CA GLY A 158 0.78 37.90 13.50
C GLY A 158 0.69 37.40 12.06
N ASP A 159 1.55 37.93 11.17
CA ASP A 159 1.58 37.53 9.76
C ASP A 159 1.87 36.03 9.59
N VAL A 160 2.80 35.50 10.41
CA VAL A 160 3.11 34.06 10.42
C VAL A 160 1.89 33.24 10.83
N LEU A 161 1.15 33.66 11.85
CA LEU A 161 -0.04 32.94 12.30
C LEU A 161 -1.13 32.95 11.22
N ASP A 162 -1.38 34.10 10.60
CA ASP A 162 -2.39 34.25 9.56
C ASP A 162 -2.06 33.39 8.33
N GLU A 163 -0.81 33.42 7.86
CA GLU A 163 -0.35 32.59 6.75
C GLU A 163 -0.46 31.09 7.08
N LEU A 164 -0.09 30.68 8.30
CA LEU A 164 -0.20 29.28 8.73
C LEU A 164 -1.67 28.81 8.79
N LEU A 165 -2.59 29.65 9.24
CA LEU A 165 -4.02 29.34 9.27
C LEU A 165 -4.60 29.20 7.86
N ILE A 166 -4.20 30.08 6.93
CA ILE A 166 -4.59 29.97 5.51
C ILE A 166 -4.09 28.64 4.92
N ILE A 167 -2.82 28.30 5.16
CA ILE A 167 -2.24 27.05 4.68
C ILE A 167 -2.97 25.85 5.30
N GLU A 168 -3.27 25.87 6.60
CA GLU A 168 -3.98 24.78 7.28
C GLU A 168 -5.39 24.57 6.73
N ASN A 169 -6.14 25.65 6.48
CA ASN A 169 -7.47 25.57 5.89
C ASN A 169 -7.43 24.96 4.48
N ASN A 170 -6.53 25.46 3.63
CA ASN A 170 -6.35 24.92 2.28
C ASN A 170 -5.91 23.45 2.29
N TYR A 171 -5.06 23.06 3.25
CA TYR A 171 -4.61 21.68 3.40
C TYR A 171 -5.75 20.74 3.82
N ASN A 172 -6.68 21.22 4.64
CA ASN A 172 -7.84 20.46 5.10
C ASN A 172 -8.96 20.36 4.05
N GLU A 173 -9.05 21.29 3.09
CA GLU A 173 -10.06 21.22 2.01
C GLU A 173 -9.68 20.24 0.87
N VAL A 174 -8.39 19.91 0.74
CA VAL A 174 -7.87 19.05 -0.34
C VAL A 174 -7.80 17.56 0.07
N MET A 175 -8.02 17.23 1.34
CA MET A 175 -8.08 15.86 1.87
C MET A 175 -9.49 15.43 2.25
#